data_AF-A0A356XIA4-F1
#
_entry.id   AF-A0A356XIA4-F1
#
_cell.length_a   1.000
_cell.length_b   1.000
_cell.length_c   1.000
_cell.angle_alpha   90.00
_cell.angle_beta   90.00
_cell.angle_gamma   90.00
#
_symmetry.space_group_name_H-M   'P 1'
#
loop_
_entity.id
_entity.type
_entity.pdbx_description
1 polymer ?
#
loop_
_entity_poly.entity_id
_entity_poly.type
_entity_poly.pdbx_seq_one_letter_code
_entity_poly.pdbx_strand_id
1 'polypeptide(L)'
;MLKYGGRLALIHRTERLCDLLGIMRNEGIEPKVLKMVHPRPGTVSKMFLVRGRKGSRPGLRVDPPLYVHDTEGAYSTELLELYAGGPPCG
;
A
#
# COMPACT_ATOMS: atom_id res chain seq x y z
N MET A 1 -18.13 9.74 5.60
CA MET A 1 -17.53 10.05 4.28
C MET A 1 -16.29 10.93 4.44
N LEU A 2 -15.26 10.76 3.60
CA LEU A 2 -14.10 11.66 3.61
C LEU A 2 -14.46 13.05 3.08
N LYS A 3 -13.92 14.09 3.73
CA LYS A 3 -13.92 15.47 3.23
C LYS A 3 -13.02 15.60 2.00
N TYR A 4 -13.24 16.62 1.18
CA TYR A 4 -12.34 16.95 0.07
C TYR A 4 -10.91 17.11 0.57
N GLY A 5 -9.95 16.52 -0.15
CA GLY A 5 -8.54 16.50 0.27
C GLY A 5 -8.20 15.51 1.38
N GLY A 6 -9.19 14.81 1.95
CA GLY A 6 -9.00 13.74 2.93
C GLY A 6 -8.19 12.57 2.35
N ARG A 7 -7.47 11.87 3.22
CA ARG A 7 -6.57 10.76 2.88
C ARG A 7 -7.19 9.44 3.30
N LEU A 8 -7.01 8.42 2.47
CA LEU A 8 -7.35 7.03 2.75
C LEU A 8 -6.06 6.21 2.70
N ALA A 9 -5.88 5.28 3.63
CA ALA A 9 -4.84 4.26 3.58
C ALA A 9 -5.46 2.92 3.95
N LEU A 10 -5.17 1.88 3.20
CA LEU A 10 -5.71 0.53 3.43
C LEU A 10 -4.73 -0.53 2.98
N ILE A 11 -4.87 -1.73 3.54
CA ILE A 11 -4.17 -2.94 3.12
C ILE A 11 -5.21 -3.96 2.65
N HIS A 12 -4.97 -4.62 1.52
CA HIS A 12 -5.84 -5.67 1.04
C HIS A 12 -5.09 -6.75 0.23
N ARG A 13 -5.79 -7.80 -0.20
CA ARG A 13 -5.23 -8.92 -0.97
C ARG A 13 -5.02 -8.51 -2.41
N THR A 14 -3.87 -8.89 -2.98
CA THR A 14 -3.47 -8.53 -4.35
C THR A 14 -4.50 -8.92 -5.43
N GLU A 15 -5.24 -10.01 -5.25
CA GLU A 15 -6.31 -10.43 -6.17
C GLU A 15 -7.45 -9.39 -6.33
N ARG A 16 -7.68 -8.55 -5.31
CA ARG A 16 -8.71 -7.50 -5.29
C ARG A 16 -8.19 -6.13 -5.72
N LEU A 17 -6.93 -6.05 -6.18
CA LEU A 17 -6.28 -4.77 -6.49
C LEU A 17 -7.04 -3.99 -7.57
N CYS A 18 -7.34 -4.63 -8.71
CA CYS A 18 -8.00 -3.97 -9.84
C CYS A 18 -9.37 -3.43 -9.44
N ASP A 19 -10.18 -4.25 -8.76
CA ASP A 19 -11.51 -3.88 -8.27
C ASP A 19 -11.43 -2.69 -7.32
N LEU A 20 -10.52 -2.76 -6.34
CA LEU A 20 -10.36 -1.70 -5.35
C LEU A 20 -9.93 -0.38 -6.01
N LEU A 21 -8.96 -0.40 -6.93
CA LEU A 21 -8.53 0.82 -7.62
C LEU A 21 -9.68 1.43 -8.45
N GLY A 22 -10.52 0.60 -9.05
CA GLY A 22 -11.73 1.04 -9.75
C GLY A 22 -12.74 1.69 -8.80
N ILE A 23 -13.06 1.03 -7.68
CA ILE A 23 -13.97 1.55 -6.65
C ILE A 23 -13.45 2.87 -6.08
N MET A 24 -12.15 2.96 -5.78
CA MET A 24 -11.54 4.19 -5.27
C MET A 24 -11.81 5.37 -6.22
N ARG A 25 -11.53 5.21 -7.52
CA ARG A 25 -11.78 6.26 -8.50
C ARG A 25 -13.27 6.59 -8.66
N ASN A 26 -14.14 5.59 -8.66
CA ASN A 26 -15.59 5.78 -8.73
C ASN A 26 -16.10 6.63 -7.56
N GLU A 27 -15.52 6.45 -6.36
CA GLU A 27 -15.85 7.23 -5.16
C GLU A 27 -15.11 8.58 -5.07
N GLY A 28 -14.44 8.99 -6.15
CA GLY A 28 -13.67 10.24 -6.23
C GLY A 28 -12.40 10.25 -5.37
N ILE A 29 -11.89 9.08 -4.99
CA ILE A 29 -10.64 8.89 -4.26
C ILE A 29 -9.57 8.45 -5.25
N GLU A 30 -8.67 9.35 -5.60
CA GLU A 30 -7.59 8.98 -6.51
C GLU A 30 -6.52 8.18 -5.75
N PRO A 31 -6.17 6.95 -6.17
CA PRO A 31 -5.04 6.22 -5.62
C PRO A 31 -3.73 6.95 -5.96
N LYS A 32 -2.91 7.18 -4.94
CA LYS A 32 -1.69 8.00 -5.02
C LYS A 32 -0.42 7.22 -4.82
N VAL A 33 -0.44 6.28 -3.89
CA VAL A 33 0.74 5.46 -3.57
C VAL A 33 0.30 4.01 -3.46
N LEU A 34 1.00 3.12 -4.13
CA LEU A 34 0.82 1.67 -4.06
C LEU A 34 2.13 1.04 -3.60
N LYS A 35 2.07 0.17 -2.58
CA LYS A 35 3.21 -0.61 -2.10
C LYS A 35 2.81 -2.08 -2.07
N MET A 36 3.54 -2.93 -2.78
CA MET A 36 3.28 -4.38 -2.77
C MET A 36 3.91 -5.00 -1.52
N VAL A 37 3.27 -6.05 -0.99
CA VAL A 37 3.75 -6.77 0.19
C VAL A 37 3.97 -8.24 -0.17
N HIS A 38 5.23 -8.61 -0.14
CA HIS A 38 5.70 -9.93 -0.53
C HIS A 38 6.14 -10.72 0.70
N PRO A 39 5.84 -12.03 0.78
CA PRO A 39 6.36 -12.86 1.86
C PRO A 39 7.89 -12.85 1.92
N ARG A 40 8.55 -12.90 0.76
CA ARG A 40 10.01 -12.91 0.61
C ARG A 40 10.42 -12.40 -0.78
N PRO A 41 11.68 -11.98 -0.99
CA PRO A 41 12.19 -11.59 -2.30
C PRO A 41 11.94 -12.66 -3.38
N GLY A 42 11.55 -12.22 -4.58
CA GLY A 42 11.28 -13.12 -5.72
C GLY A 42 9.95 -13.89 -5.66
N THR A 43 9.10 -13.68 -4.65
CA THR A 43 7.77 -14.31 -4.61
C THR A 43 6.64 -13.40 -5.10
N VAL A 44 5.50 -14.00 -5.43
CA VAL A 44 4.27 -13.25 -5.75
C VAL A 44 3.77 -12.48 -4.52
N SER A 45 3.27 -11.27 -4.77
CA SER A 45 2.66 -10.42 -3.73
C SER A 45 1.37 -11.06 -3.23
N LYS A 46 1.18 -11.09 -1.90
CA LYS A 46 -0.07 -11.57 -1.29
C LYS A 46 -0.97 -10.42 -0.87
N MET A 47 -0.37 -9.30 -0.48
CA MET A 47 -1.08 -8.12 -0.02
C MET A 47 -0.52 -6.87 -0.71
N PHE A 48 -1.27 -5.79 -0.67
CA PHE A 48 -0.79 -4.48 -1.07
C PHE A 48 -1.32 -3.43 -0.10
N LEU A 49 -0.54 -2.36 0.07
CA LEU A 49 -0.96 -1.14 0.72
C LEU A 49 -1.25 -0.10 -0.36
N VAL A 50 -2.38 0.57 -0.26
CA VAL A 50 -2.70 1.71 -1.13
C VAL A 50 -3.08 2.92 -0.29
N ARG A 51 -2.55 4.08 -0.67
CA ARG A 51 -2.96 5.38 -0.16
C ARG A 51 -3.67 6.14 -1.26
N GLY A 52 -4.77 6.79 -0.95
CA GLY A 52 -5.53 7.62 -1.87
C GLY A 52 -5.92 8.97 -1.27
N ARG A 53 -6.32 9.91 -2.12
CA ARG A 53 -6.76 11.25 -1.70
C ARG A 53 -8.01 11.67 -2.45
N LYS A 54 -9.04 12.06 -1.70
CA LYS A 54 -10.33 12.46 -2.27
C LYS A 54 -10.23 13.78 -3.03
N GLY A 55 -10.73 13.80 -4.28
CA GLY A 55 -10.76 14.97 -5.15
C GLY A 55 -9.38 15.43 -5.64
N SER A 56 -8.38 14.55 -5.64
CA SER A 56 -7.05 14.88 -6.16
C SER A 56 -6.92 14.50 -7.64
N ARG A 57 -6.01 15.18 -8.36
CA ARG A 57 -5.73 14.92 -9.78
C ARG A 57 -5.20 13.51 -9.99
N PRO A 58 -5.35 12.88 -11.15
CA PRO A 58 -4.78 11.57 -11.44
C PRO A 58 -3.27 11.48 -11.18
N GLY A 59 -2.81 10.28 -10.80
CA GLY A 59 -1.39 9.97 -10.71
C GLY A 59 -1.05 9.02 -9.57
N LEU A 60 -0.48 7.88 -9.94
CA LEU A 60 -0.11 6.78 -9.05
C LEU A 60 1.41 6.61 -9.03
N ARG A 61 1.98 6.55 -7.84
CA ARG A 61 3.38 6.16 -7.61
C ARG A 61 3.41 4.77 -6.99
N VAL A 62 4.29 3.91 -7.49
CA VAL A 62 4.53 2.59 -6.92
C VAL A 62 5.82 2.65 -6.10
N ASP A 63 5.69 2.39 -4.80
CA ASP A 63 6.82 2.37 -3.86
C ASP A 63 7.54 1.02 -3.93
N PRO A 64 8.83 0.96 -3.54
CA PRO A 64 9.54 -0.30 -3.39
C PRO A 64 8.73 -1.30 -2.56
N PRO A 65 8.70 -2.59 -2.92
CA PRO A 65 7.92 -3.58 -2.20
C PRO A 65 8.40 -3.72 -0.75
N LEU A 66 7.47 -4.03 0.14
CA LEU A 66 7.78 -4.46 1.51
C LEU A 66 7.91 -5.98 1.52
N TYR A 67 9.02 -6.49 2.05
CA TYR A 67 9.21 -7.92 2.28
C TYR A 67 8.94 -8.28 3.73
N VAL A 68 8.19 -9.34 3.99
CA VAL A 68 7.92 -9.81 5.37
C VAL A 68 9.15 -10.52 5.93
N HIS A 69 9.73 -11.43 5.14
CA HIS A 69 10.94 -12.17 5.47
C HIS A 69 12.10 -11.82 4.54
N ASP A 70 13.32 -11.92 5.06
CA ASP A 70 14.55 -11.87 4.28
C ASP A 70 14.83 -13.21 3.54
N THR A 71 16.03 -13.34 2.96
CA THR A 71 16.46 -14.57 2.27
C THR A 71 16.73 -15.73 3.22
N GLU A 72 17.05 -15.45 4.49
CA GLU A 72 17.35 -16.42 5.54
C GLU A 72 16.09 -16.89 6.29
N GLY A 73 14.95 -16.26 6.03
CA GLY A 73 13.65 -16.57 6.63
C GLY A 73 13.34 -15.79 7.92
N ALA A 74 14.24 -14.93 8.37
CA ALA A 74 13.99 -14.01 9.48
C ALA A 74 13.06 -12.87 9.03
N TYR A 75 12.43 -12.18 9.98
CA TYR A 75 11.67 -10.97 9.66
C TYR A 75 12.59 -9.90 9.08
N SER A 76 12.16 -9.25 8.01
CA SER A 76 12.97 -8.21 7.39
C SER A 76 13.18 -7.03 8.34
N THR A 77 14.34 -6.39 8.24
CA THR A 77 14.66 -5.18 9.01
C THR A 77 13.61 -4.08 8.80
N GLU A 78 13.15 -3.88 7.56
CA GLU A 78 12.11 -2.91 7.23
C GLU A 78 10.79 -3.20 7.95
N LEU A 79 10.38 -4.47 8.07
CA LEU A 79 9.18 -4.85 8.81
C LEU A 79 9.35 -4.62 10.32
N LEU A 80 10.50 -5.00 10.87
CA LEU A 80 10.78 -4.80 12.30
C LEU A 80 10.77 -3.32 12.68
N GLU A 81 11.33 -2.46 11.84
CA GLU A 81 11.28 -1.00 12.00
C GLU A 81 9.84 -0.47 11.98
N LEU A 82 8.99 -0.98 11.09
CA LEU A 82 7.57 -0.62 11.04
C LEU A 82 6.84 -1.03 12.33
N TYR A 83 7.12 -2.23 12.86
CA TYR A 83 6.52 -2.73 14.10
C TYR A 83 7.00 -1.97 15.34
N ALA A 84 8.23 -1.45 15.33
CA ALA A 84 8.80 -0.66 16.42
C ALA A 84 8.23 0.78 16.53
N GLY A 85 7.17 1.10 15.77
CA GLY A 85 6.54 2.42 15.74
C GLY A 85 7.03 3.28 14.58
N GLY A 86 7.10 2.68 13.39
CA GLY A 86 7.80 3.16 12.20
C GLY A 86 7.68 4.64 11.81
N PRO A 87 8.49 5.09 10.82
CA PRO A 87 8.63 6.49 10.48
C PRO A 87 7.27 7.16 10.21
N PRO A 88 7.08 8.44 10.61
CA PRO A 88 5.81 9.13 10.44
C PRO A 88 5.39 9.09 8.96
N CYS A 89 4.18 8.61 8.72
CA CYS A 89 3.56 8.57 7.40
C CYS A 89 3.43 10.00 6.84
N GLY A 90 4.47 10.49 6.16
CA GLY A 90 4.47 11.73 5.37
C GLY A 90 3.51 11.65 4.18
#